data_AF-A0A920US98-F1
#
_entry.id   AF-A0A920US98-F1
#
_cell.length_a   1.000
_cell.length_b   1.000
_cell.length_c   1.000
_cell.angle_alpha   90.00
_cell.angle_beta   90.00
_cell.angle_gamma   90.00
#
_symmetry.space_group_name_H-M   'P 1'
#
loop_
_entity.id
_entity.type
_entity.pdbx_description
1 polymer ?
#
loop_
_entity_poly.entity_id
_entity_poly.type
_entity_poly.pdbx_seq_one_letter_code
_entity_poly.pdbx_strand_id
1 'polypeptide(L)' 'MDRLAHKVAIVTGSGTRSTNVTGVGMATAKLFASHGASVLIVDMNESAAKSLKRRFMMRGKGFNFHWRCSRRISM' A
#
# COMPACT_ATOMS: atom_id res chain seq x y z
N MET A 1 5.63 -0.15 19.48
CA MET A 1 6.88 0.50 19.00
C MET A 1 6.52 1.37 17.80
N ASP A 2 6.43 2.68 18.01
CA ASP A 2 5.83 3.62 17.07
C ASP A 2 6.88 4.45 16.33
N ARG A 3 7.93 3.78 15.83
CA ARG A 3 9.07 4.43 15.15
C ARG A 3 8.65 5.33 13.98
N LEU A 4 7.52 5.02 13.34
CA LEU A 4 7.01 5.76 12.18
C LEU A 4 5.71 6.53 12.50
N ALA A 5 5.40 6.76 13.77
CA ALA A 5 4.26 7.59 14.14
C ALA A 5 4.35 8.98 13.49
N HIS A 6 3.20 9.47 13.05
CA HIS A 6 3.05 10.78 12.40
C HIS A 6 3.86 10.96 11.10
N LYS A 7 4.40 9.87 10.53
CA LYS A 7 5.02 9.88 9.19
C LYS A 7 4.04 9.40 8.14
N VAL A 8 4.19 9.94 6.93
CA VAL A 8 3.48 9.48 5.74
C VAL A 8 4.44 8.67 4.88
N ALA A 9 4.06 7.46 4.50
CA ALA A 9 4.84 6.59 3.64
C ALA A 9 4.09 6.29 2.35
N ILE A 10 4.72 6.52 1.20
CA ILE A 10 4.18 6.19 -0.11
C ILE A 10 4.79 4.87 -0.57
N VAL A 11 3.95 3.86 -0.84
CA VAL A 11 4.41 2.54 -1.25
C VAL A 11 3.90 2.20 -2.64
N THR A 12 4.80 2.30 -3.60
CA THR A 12 4.58 1.94 -5.02
C THR A 12 4.70 0.44 -5.24
N GLY A 13 3.88 -0.13 -6.12
CA GLY A 13 3.90 -1.58 -6.40
C GLY A 13 3.43 -2.41 -5.21
N SER A 14 2.53 -1.85 -4.39
CA SER A 14 2.02 -2.49 -3.18
C SER A 14 0.94 -3.54 -3.46
N GLY A 15 0.33 -3.52 -4.64
CA GLY A 15 -0.60 -4.55 -5.11
C GLY A 15 0.10 -5.91 -5.27
N THR A 16 -0.60 -6.98 -4.87
CA THR A 16 -0.15 -8.33 -5.20
C THR A 16 -0.79 -8.80 -6.50
N ARG A 17 0.00 -9.45 -7.35
CA ARG A 17 -0.48 -10.09 -8.59
C ARG A 17 -0.91 -11.55 -8.37
N SER A 18 -0.48 -12.17 -7.27
CA SER A 18 -0.78 -13.56 -6.94
C SER A 18 -1.53 -13.64 -5.62
N THR A 19 -2.55 -14.48 -5.56
CA THR A 19 -3.35 -14.74 -4.35
C THR A 19 -2.56 -15.48 -3.27
N ASN A 20 -1.53 -16.24 -3.66
CA ASN A 20 -0.73 -17.07 -2.75
C ASN A 20 0.56 -16.41 -2.25
N VAL A 21 1.01 -15.31 -2.85
CA VAL A 21 2.29 -14.68 -2.49
C VAL A 21 2.07 -13.24 -2.03
N THR A 22 2.60 -12.92 -0.85
CA THR A 22 2.63 -11.53 -0.37
C THR A 22 3.81 -10.83 -1.02
N GLY A 23 3.53 -9.90 -1.95
CA GLY A 23 4.57 -9.07 -2.56
C GLY A 23 5.26 -8.18 -1.53
N VAL A 24 6.51 -7.80 -1.82
CA VAL A 24 7.34 -6.98 -0.91
C VAL A 24 6.64 -5.66 -0.58
N GLY A 25 6.07 -4.96 -1.56
CA GLY A 25 5.35 -3.71 -1.33
C GLY A 25 4.15 -3.86 -0.37
N MET A 26 3.45 -4.99 -0.40
CA MET A 26 2.38 -5.31 0.56
C MET A 26 2.93 -5.55 1.97
N ALA A 27 4.04 -6.26 2.10
CA ALA A 27 4.69 -6.50 3.39
C ALA A 27 5.22 -5.19 4.01
N THR A 28 5.88 -4.35 3.21
CA THR A 28 6.39 -3.04 3.62
C THR A 28 5.27 -2.11 4.08
N ALA A 29 4.19 -2.00 3.29
CA ALA A 29 3.04 -1.19 3.68
C ALA A 29 2.46 -1.64 5.03
N LYS A 30 2.37 -2.97 5.26
CA LYS A 30 1.81 -3.51 6.50
C LYS A 30 2.71 -3.19 7.68
N LEU A 31 4.01 -3.38 7.52
CA LEU A 31 5.00 -3.10 8.56
C LEU A 31 4.98 -1.61 8.92
N PHE A 32 4.94 -0.72 7.94
CA PHE A 32 4.89 0.72 8.18
C PHE A 32 3.64 1.15 8.93
N ALA A 33 2.47 0.63 8.55
CA ALA A 33 1.24 0.89 9.28
C ALA A 33 1.31 0.36 10.73
N SER A 34 1.90 -0.82 10.97
CA SER A 34 2.08 -1.35 12.33
C SER A 34 3.02 -0.52 13.21
N HIS A 35 3.88 0.30 12.60
CA HIS A 35 4.75 1.26 13.29
C HIS A 35 4.15 2.67 13.41
N GLY A 36 2.86 2.83 13.09
CA GLY A 36 2.13 4.10 13.26
C GLY A 36 2.18 5.04 12.05
N ALA A 37 2.71 4.60 10.90
CA ALA A 37 2.75 5.41 9.70
C ALA A 37 1.38 5.51 9.03
N SER A 38 1.09 6.67 8.42
CA SER A 38 0.02 6.79 7.44
C SER A 38 0.53 6.32 6.08
N VAL A 39 -0.02 5.24 5.54
CA VAL A 39 0.49 4.61 4.32
C VAL A 39 -0.39 4.91 3.11
N LEU A 40 0.21 5.46 2.06
CA LEU A 40 -0.38 5.67 0.75
C LEU A 40 -0.06 4.49 -0.18
N ILE A 41 -1.09 3.80 -0.65
CA ILE A 41 -0.99 2.64 -1.53
C ILE A 41 -1.03 3.11 -2.99
N VAL A 42 0.07 2.91 -3.72
CA VAL A 42 0.18 3.24 -5.14
C VAL A 42 0.43 1.96 -5.93
N ASP A 43 -0.42 1.67 -6.90
CA ASP A 43 -0.25 0.55 -7.81
C ASP A 43 -0.79 0.89 -9.21
N MET A 44 -0.23 0.23 -10.23
CA MET A 44 -0.72 0.33 -11.60
C MET A 44 -2.01 -0.47 -11.80
N ASN A 45 -2.16 -1.59 -11.07
CA ASN A 45 -3.37 -2.41 -11.07
C ASN A 45 -4.30 -1.97 -9.94
N GLU A 46 -5.37 -1.26 -10.33
CA GLU A 46 -6.38 -0.76 -9.40
C GLU A 46 -7.09 -1.88 -8.61
N SER A 47 -7.34 -3.04 -9.24
CA SER A 47 -7.97 -4.18 -8.57
C SER A 47 -7.07 -4.74 -7.45
N ALA A 48 -5.76 -4.79 -7.71
CA ALA A 48 -4.77 -5.22 -6.73
C ALA A 48 -4.67 -4.22 -5.56
N ALA A 49 -4.67 -2.91 -5.85
CA ALA A 49 -4.69 -1.86 -4.83
C ALA A 49 -5.97 -1.89 -3.98
N LYS A 50 -7.14 -2.06 -4.60
CA LYS A 50 -8.44 -2.20 -3.91
C LYS A 50 -8.47 -3.45 -3.02
N SER A 51 -7.93 -4.56 -3.50
CA SER A 51 -7.83 -5.81 -2.73
C SER A 51 -6.89 -5.65 -1.53
N LEU A 52 -5.78 -4.92 -1.70
CA LEU A 52 -4.90 -4.57 -0.58
C LEU A 52 -5.61 -3.67 0.43
N LYS A 53 -6.26 -2.60 -0.04
CA LYS A 53 -7.04 -1.68 0.81
C LYS A 53 -8.07 -2.43 1.65
N ARG A 54 -8.80 -3.39 1.08
CA ARG A 54 -9.76 -4.22 1.82
C ARG A 54 -9.10 -5.03 2.95
N ARG A 55 -7.90 -5.56 2.70
CA ARG A 55 -7.09 -6.27 3.72
C ARG A 55 -6.54 -5.33 4.81
N PHE A 56 -6.30 -4.07 4.49
CA PHE A 56 -5.85 -3.04 5.45
C PHE A 56 -6.97 -2.47 6.32
N MET A 57 -8.18 -2.32 5.77
CA MET A 57 -9.30 -1.66 6.46
C MET A 57 -9.71 -2.37 7.76
N MET A 58 -9.40 -3.65 7.91
CA MET A 58 -9.65 -4.39 9.15
C MET A 58 -8.69 -4.06 10.31
N ARG A 59 -7.61 -3.29 10.10
CA ARG A 59 -6.58 -3.04 11.13
C ARG A 59 -6.42 -1.58 11.57
N GLY A 60 -7.23 -0.66 11.03
CA GLY A 60 -7.30 0.73 11.50
C GLY A 60 -6.08 1.58 11.13
N LYS A 61 -6.34 2.84 10.73
CA LYS A 61 -5.36 3.89 10.37
C LYS A 61 -4.63 3.71 9.02
N GLY A 62 -5.39 3.73 7.93
CA GLY A 62 -4.86 3.97 6.59
C GLY A 62 -5.55 5.16 5.95
N PHE A 63 -4.84 6.29 5.79
CA PHE A 63 -5.35 7.42 5.02
C PHE A 63 -5.48 7.01 3.54
N ASN A 64 -6.69 7.17 3.02
CA ASN A 64 -7.10 6.66 1.73
C ASN A 64 -6.76 7.65 0.62
N PHE A 65 -5.71 7.36 -0.15
CA PHE A 65 -5.60 7.89 -1.51
C PHE A 65 -5.25 6.73 -2.44
N HIS A 66 -6.04 6.55 -3.48
CA HIS A 66 -5.71 5.67 -4.58
C HIS A 66 -5.26 6.56 -5.72
N TRP A 67 -4.00 6.41 -6.12
CA TRP A 67 -3.47 7.10 -7.29
C TRP A 67 -3.15 6.08 -8.37
N ARG A 68 -3.85 6.17 -9.50
CA ARG A 68 -3.59 5.34 -10.67
C ARG A 68 -2.44 5.99 -11.45
N CYS A 69 -1.24 5.40 -11.35
CA CYS A 69 -0.13 5.78 -12.22
C CYS A 69 -0.43 5.25 -13.64
N SER A 70 -1.10 6.08 -14.45
CA SER A 70 -1.65 5.69 -15.77
C SER A 70 -0.76 6.03 -16.95
N ARG A 71 0.39 6.70 -16.75
CA ARG A 71 1.37 6.93 -17.83
C ARG A 71 2.54 5.95 -17.72
N ARG A 72 2.51 4.91 -18.55
CA ARG A 72 3.72 4.26 -19.02
C ARG A 72 4.45 5.30 -19.86
N ILE A 73 5.55 5.85 -19.36
CA ILE A 73 6.49 6.61 -20.20
C ILE A 73 7.13 5.55 -21.10
N SER A 74 6.57 5.37 -22.29
CA SER A 74 7.24 4.67 -23.38
C SER A 74 8.38 5.57 -23.83
N MET A 75 9.61 5.18 -23.47
CA MET A 75 10.81 5.61 -24.20
C MET A 75 10.79 5.01 -25.60
#